data_AF-A0A1J3K9A6-F1
#
_entry.id   AF-A0A1J3K9A6-F1
#
_cell.length_a   1.000
_cell.length_b   1.000
_cell.length_c   1.000
_cell.angle_alpha   90.00
_cell.angle_beta   90.00
_cell.angle_gamma   90.00
#
_symmetry.space_group_name_H-M   'P 1'
#
loop_
_entity.id
_entity.type
_entity.pdbx_description
1 polymer ?
#
loop_
_entity_poly.entity_id
_entity_poly.type
_entity_poly.pdbx_seq_one_letter_code
_entity_poly.pdbx_strand_id
1 'polypeptide(L)'
;TTGVGISSYGGNLYDGIVARTSDSLNTFLQTYASDSLLLSPHNTSKLNANLMKTLQEDETKAIAQIHQSSNKLCLVRVLLHAFKEGSFEDGAVVCAPTLADLSLLKSGCNEGEKGRVTIPQSSVTSYFQEQHSGTWELNVPEDTQSHRWPIGFVTTGFVRGSKKLTAEALCDAVLLGRLREEQWREKDVKRRKKEIYVLVRNLRSCAYRLALATIVLEQQEGSIDDVHCL
;
A
#
# COMPACT_ATOMS: atom_id res chain seq x y z
N THR A 1 -49.53 -11.11 14.81
CA THR A 1 -48.68 -11.19 13.60
C THR A 1 -47.32 -10.61 13.92
N THR A 2 -46.39 -11.52 14.22
CA THR A 2 -44.93 -11.45 14.09
C THR A 2 -44.26 -10.07 14.19
N GLY A 3 -43.69 -9.80 15.37
CA GLY A 3 -42.60 -8.84 15.52
C GLY A 3 -41.38 -9.31 14.75
N VAL A 4 -40.96 -8.53 13.76
CA VAL A 4 -39.75 -8.76 13.00
C VAL A 4 -38.57 -8.39 13.88
N GLY A 5 -37.82 -9.41 14.31
CA GLY A 5 -36.59 -9.24 15.05
C GLY A 5 -35.59 -8.44 14.23
N ILE A 6 -35.08 -7.37 14.83
CA ILE A 6 -33.90 -6.67 14.35
C ILE A 6 -32.74 -7.64 14.51
N SER A 7 -32.36 -8.31 13.42
CA SER A 7 -31.14 -9.11 13.37
C SER A 7 -29.96 -8.14 13.38
N SER A 8 -29.48 -7.83 14.58
CA SER A 8 -28.19 -7.19 14.84
C SER A 8 -27.08 -8.12 14.34
N TYR A 9 -26.65 -7.98 13.09
CA TYR A 9 -25.37 -8.51 12.61
C TYR A 9 -24.23 -7.64 13.14
N GLY A 10 -24.04 -7.68 14.45
CA GLY A 10 -22.81 -7.24 15.11
C GLY A 10 -21.90 -8.44 15.26
N GLY A 11 -20.75 -8.42 14.57
CA GLY A 11 -19.64 -9.35 14.83
C GLY A 11 -18.99 -9.94 13.59
N ASN A 12 -18.10 -9.17 12.94
CA ASN A 12 -16.67 -9.50 12.95
C ASN A 12 -15.86 -8.25 12.59
N LEU A 13 -15.38 -7.63 13.67
CA LEU A 13 -14.21 -6.75 13.76
C LEU A 13 -13.09 -7.30 12.87
N TYR A 14 -12.41 -6.40 12.14
CA TYR A 14 -11.11 -6.64 11.50
C TYR A 14 -10.29 -7.74 12.20
N ASP A 15 -10.11 -8.90 11.55
CA ASP A 15 -9.25 -10.00 12.03
C ASP A 15 -7.81 -9.77 11.54
N GLY A 16 -7.20 -8.72 12.08
CA GLY A 16 -5.84 -8.34 11.77
C GLY A 16 -5.20 -7.58 12.92
N ILE A 17 -3.92 -7.22 12.76
CA ILE A 17 -3.18 -6.43 13.73
C ILE A 17 -2.73 -5.11 13.11
N VAL A 18 -2.69 -4.06 13.91
CA VAL A 18 -1.92 -2.86 13.58
C VAL A 18 -0.62 -2.93 14.35
N ALA A 19 0.48 -3.28 13.68
CA ALA A 19 1.78 -3.36 14.30
C ALA A 19 2.29 -1.95 14.65
N ARG A 20 2.47 -1.70 15.95
CA ARG A 20 2.92 -0.40 16.50
C ARG A 20 4.36 -0.42 17.01
N THR A 21 4.97 -1.60 17.05
CA THR A 21 6.34 -1.84 17.52
C THR A 21 7.03 -2.84 16.59
N SER A 22 8.36 -2.73 16.44
CA SER A 22 9.15 -3.67 15.63
C SER A 22 8.97 -5.12 16.11
N ASP A 23 8.88 -5.35 17.42
CA ASP A 23 8.63 -6.68 17.99
C ASP A 23 7.29 -7.26 17.52
N SER A 24 6.20 -6.47 17.60
CA SER A 24 4.87 -6.93 17.14
C SER A 24 4.84 -7.27 15.65
N LEU A 25 5.56 -6.48 14.84
CA LEU A 25 5.69 -6.71 13.41
C LEU A 25 6.50 -8.00 13.15
N ASN A 26 7.65 -8.15 13.79
CA ASN A 26 8.52 -9.30 13.63
C ASN A 26 7.84 -10.60 14.07
N THR A 27 7.15 -10.60 15.22
CA THR A 27 6.37 -11.76 15.68
C THR A 27 5.31 -12.15 14.66
N PHE A 28 4.60 -11.18 14.09
CA PHE A 28 3.60 -11.47 13.06
C PHE A 28 4.22 -12.10 11.82
N LEU A 29 5.29 -11.51 11.29
CA LEU A 29 5.95 -12.01 10.08
C LEU A 29 6.51 -13.41 10.30
N GLN A 30 7.13 -13.68 11.45
CA GLN A 30 7.64 -15.03 11.77
C GLN A 30 6.53 -16.07 11.91
N THR A 31 5.34 -15.67 12.38
CA THR A 31 4.21 -16.57 12.61
C THR A 31 3.44 -16.86 11.32
N TYR A 32 3.32 -15.87 10.44
CA TYR A 32 2.34 -15.89 9.36
C TYR A 32 2.94 -15.68 7.96
N ALA A 33 4.12 -15.07 7.85
CA ALA A 33 4.82 -14.94 6.57
C ALA A 33 5.86 -16.06 6.45
N SER A 34 5.58 -17.03 5.57
CA SER A 34 6.48 -18.17 5.29
C SER A 34 7.83 -17.77 4.67
N ASP A 35 7.94 -16.54 4.14
CA ASP A 35 9.15 -16.01 3.52
C ASP A 35 9.73 -14.85 4.33
N SER A 36 11.06 -14.75 4.36
CA SER A 36 11.81 -13.67 5.01
C SER A 36 11.58 -12.33 4.27
N LEU A 37 10.44 -11.70 4.53
CA LEU A 37 10.10 -10.40 3.95
C LEU A 37 11.12 -9.37 4.43
N LEU A 38 11.86 -8.79 3.48
CA LEU A 38 12.91 -7.80 3.74
C LEU A 38 12.29 -6.44 4.09
N LEU A 39 11.64 -6.35 5.24
CA LEU A 39 11.22 -5.07 5.81
C LEU A 39 12.39 -4.31 6.44
N SER A 40 13.60 -4.88 6.50
CA SER A 40 14.81 -4.14 6.86
C SER A 40 15.92 -4.39 5.84
N PRO A 41 16.60 -3.33 5.35
CA PRO A 41 17.71 -3.45 4.40
C PRO A 41 18.99 -4.07 5.00
N HIS A 42 19.07 -4.25 6.33
CA HIS A 42 20.31 -4.64 7.01
C HIS A 42 20.51 -6.16 7.18
N ASN A 43 19.53 -7.00 6.88
CA ASN A 43 19.60 -8.46 7.10
C ASN A 43 19.75 -9.27 5.81
N THR A 44 20.69 -8.89 4.93
CA THR A 44 20.91 -9.58 3.64
C THR A 44 21.93 -10.74 3.70
N SER A 45 22.40 -11.18 4.87
CA SER A 45 23.55 -12.08 4.98
C SER A 45 23.24 -13.58 4.92
N LYS A 46 21.97 -14.00 4.86
CA LYS A 46 21.60 -15.44 4.77
C LYS A 46 20.45 -15.67 3.79
N LEU A 47 20.75 -15.60 2.49
CA LEU A 47 19.81 -16.04 1.46
C LEU A 47 20.10 -17.51 1.12
N ASN A 48 19.16 -18.42 1.36
CA ASN A 48 19.25 -19.79 0.86
C ASN A 48 18.89 -19.79 -0.63
N ALA A 49 19.74 -20.43 -1.45
CA ALA A 49 19.68 -20.49 -2.91
C ALA A 49 18.39 -21.10 -3.52
N ASN A 50 17.44 -21.53 -2.69
CA ASN A 50 16.20 -22.17 -3.12
C ASN A 50 15.09 -21.17 -3.52
N LEU A 51 15.22 -19.88 -3.17
CA LEU A 51 14.18 -18.85 -3.44
C LEU A 51 14.08 -18.46 -4.93
N MET A 52 15.18 -18.54 -5.69
CA MET A 52 15.20 -18.12 -7.10
C MET A 52 14.39 -19.02 -8.04
N LYS A 53 13.96 -20.22 -7.59
CA LYS A 53 13.36 -21.23 -8.48
C LYS A 53 11.83 -21.17 -8.54
N THR A 54 11.17 -20.43 -7.65
CA THR A 54 9.69 -20.43 -7.53
C THR A 54 9.00 -19.24 -8.19
N LEU A 55 9.75 -18.24 -8.68
CA LEU A 55 9.19 -16.98 -9.21
C LEU A 55 8.79 -17.02 -10.69
N GLN A 56 8.65 -18.21 -11.28
CA GLN A 56 8.17 -18.37 -12.67
C GLN A 56 6.65 -18.57 -12.74
N GLU A 57 5.92 -18.41 -11.63
CA GLU A 57 4.47 -18.56 -11.59
C GLU A 57 3.77 -17.20 -11.71
N ASP A 58 3.04 -17.06 -12.82
CA ASP A 58 1.92 -16.15 -13.12
C ASP A 58 1.53 -15.16 -11.99
N GLU A 59 1.59 -13.84 -12.26
CA GLU A 59 1.23 -12.76 -11.33
C GLU A 59 -0.14 -12.98 -10.67
N THR A 60 -1.05 -13.62 -11.40
CA THR A 60 -2.40 -14.01 -10.95
C THR A 60 -2.38 -15.06 -9.84
N LYS A 61 -1.41 -15.98 -9.85
CA LYS A 61 -1.22 -17.01 -8.82
C LYS A 61 -0.53 -16.47 -7.57
N ALA A 62 0.41 -15.53 -7.71
CA ALA A 62 1.02 -14.86 -6.56
C ALA A 62 -0.03 -14.09 -5.73
N ILE A 63 -1.03 -13.50 -6.40
CA ILE A 63 -2.19 -12.84 -5.79
C ILE A 63 -3.14 -13.87 -5.12
N ALA A 64 -3.38 -15.02 -5.76
CA ALA A 64 -4.18 -16.09 -5.16
C ALA A 64 -3.50 -16.73 -3.93
N GLN A 65 -2.17 -16.80 -3.90
CA GLN A 65 -1.40 -17.31 -2.76
C GLN A 65 -1.36 -16.33 -1.57
N ILE A 66 -1.58 -15.03 -1.78
CA ILE A 66 -1.80 -14.05 -0.69
C ILE A 66 -3.08 -14.39 0.09
N HIS A 67 -4.11 -14.89 -0.58
CA HIS A 67 -5.35 -15.36 0.07
C HIS A 67 -5.21 -16.71 0.78
N GLN A 68 -4.16 -17.49 0.49
CA GLN A 68 -3.99 -18.84 1.03
C GLN A 68 -2.97 -18.93 2.17
N SER A 69 -2.12 -17.92 2.37
CA SER A 69 -1.14 -17.86 3.47
C SER A 69 -1.60 -16.93 4.58
N SER A 70 -2.53 -17.44 5.40
CA SER A 70 -3.13 -16.82 6.61
C SER A 70 -4.00 -15.57 6.38
N ASN A 71 -5.27 -15.65 6.80
CA ASN A 71 -6.29 -14.60 6.65
C ASN A 71 -6.05 -13.33 7.50
N LYS A 72 -4.90 -13.18 8.15
CA LYS A 72 -4.67 -12.06 9.08
C LYS A 72 -3.94 -10.93 8.39
N LEU A 73 -4.56 -9.77 8.34
CA LEU A 73 -3.92 -8.55 7.84
C LEU A 73 -2.99 -7.96 8.91
N CYS A 74 -1.81 -7.52 8.52
CA CYS A 74 -0.91 -6.76 9.41
C CYS A 74 -0.69 -5.37 8.82
N LEU A 75 -1.28 -4.35 9.44
CA LEU A 75 -1.14 -2.96 9.03
C LEU A 75 0.00 -2.30 9.79
N VAL A 76 0.82 -1.52 9.08
CA VAL A 76 1.88 -0.67 9.65
C VAL A 76 1.64 0.79 9.30
N ARG A 77 2.10 1.69 10.18
CA ARG A 77 2.10 3.12 9.90
C ARG A 77 3.17 3.46 8.88
N VAL A 78 2.78 4.23 7.87
CA VAL A 78 3.62 4.67 6.76
C VAL A 78 3.53 6.17 6.59
N LEU A 79 4.68 6.80 6.37
CA LEU A 79 4.80 8.17 5.91
C LEU A 79 4.88 8.19 4.38
N LEU A 80 3.96 8.93 3.75
CA LEU A 80 3.87 9.08 2.31
C LEU A 80 4.35 10.46 1.88
N HIS A 81 5.35 10.48 1.02
CA HIS A 81 5.86 11.69 0.37
C HIS A 81 5.47 11.65 -1.11
N ALA A 82 4.85 12.72 -1.61
CA ALA A 82 4.56 12.79 -3.04
C ALA A 82 5.88 12.86 -3.82
N PHE A 83 6.02 12.00 -4.85
CA PHE A 83 7.24 11.94 -5.66
C PHE A 83 7.40 13.17 -6.57
N LYS A 84 6.28 13.74 -6.99
CA LYS A 84 6.14 14.99 -7.77
C LYS A 84 5.01 15.82 -7.16
N GLU A 85 4.66 16.95 -7.76
CA GLU A 85 3.54 17.78 -7.29
C GLU A 85 2.23 16.98 -7.11
N GLY A 86 1.56 17.22 -5.97
CA GLY A 86 0.28 16.60 -5.63
C GLY A 86 -0.07 16.78 -4.16
N SER A 87 -1.32 16.47 -3.83
CA SER A 87 -1.84 16.43 -2.45
C SER A 87 -2.56 15.10 -2.25
N PHE A 88 -2.49 14.58 -1.04
CA PHE A 88 -3.19 13.36 -0.64
C PHE A 88 -4.31 13.73 0.31
N GLU A 89 -5.52 13.25 0.04
CA GLU A 89 -6.71 13.49 0.86
C GLU A 89 -6.86 12.40 1.93
N ASP A 90 -7.54 12.74 3.02
CA ASP A 90 -7.98 11.75 4.01
C ASP A 90 -8.85 10.69 3.32
N GLY A 91 -8.63 9.42 3.63
CA GLY A 91 -9.33 8.31 3.01
C GLY A 91 -8.89 7.98 1.58
N ALA A 92 -7.87 8.65 1.03
CA ALA A 92 -7.27 8.25 -0.23
C ALA A 92 -6.74 6.81 -0.17
N VAL A 93 -6.80 6.10 -1.29
CA VAL A 93 -6.40 4.69 -1.37
C VAL A 93 -4.94 4.59 -1.78
N VAL A 94 -4.18 3.76 -1.05
CA VAL A 94 -2.81 3.40 -1.40
C VAL A 94 -2.85 2.10 -2.18
N CYS A 95 -2.22 2.06 -3.35
CA CYS A 95 -2.22 0.92 -4.24
C CYS A 95 -0.80 0.46 -4.61
N ALA A 96 -0.69 -0.84 -4.92
CA ALA A 96 0.52 -1.44 -5.47
C ALA A 96 0.75 -0.97 -6.92
N PRO A 97 1.92 -0.39 -7.24
CA PRO A 97 2.31 -0.10 -8.61
C PRO A 97 2.79 -1.37 -9.33
N THR A 98 2.58 -1.43 -10.63
CA THR A 98 3.33 -2.33 -11.52
C THR A 98 4.68 -1.69 -11.90
N LEU A 99 5.65 -2.48 -12.39
CA LEU A 99 6.91 -1.95 -12.92
C LEU A 99 6.70 -1.01 -14.13
N ALA A 100 5.65 -1.25 -14.92
CA ALA A 100 5.24 -0.37 -16.01
C ALA A 100 4.77 1.00 -15.50
N ASP A 101 3.93 1.02 -14.45
CA ASP A 101 3.47 2.27 -13.82
C ASP A 101 4.65 3.11 -13.30
N LEU A 102 5.63 2.45 -12.66
CA LEU A 102 6.83 3.13 -12.16
C LEU A 102 7.65 3.75 -13.29
N SER A 103 7.82 3.04 -14.40
CA SER A 103 8.57 3.50 -15.56
C SER A 103 7.89 4.72 -16.20
N LEU A 104 6.56 4.68 -16.35
CA LEU A 104 5.76 5.77 -16.89
C LEU A 104 5.80 7.03 -16.01
N LEU A 105 5.55 6.88 -14.71
CA LEU A 105 5.45 8.02 -13.79
C LEU A 105 6.80 8.67 -13.48
N LYS A 106 7.90 7.90 -13.55
CA LYS A 106 9.27 8.43 -13.42
C LYS A 106 9.72 9.15 -14.69
N SER A 107 9.45 8.57 -15.87
CA SER A 107 9.87 9.14 -17.16
C SER A 107 9.05 10.36 -17.62
N GLY A 108 7.82 10.53 -17.13
CA GLY A 108 6.96 11.67 -17.47
C GLY A 108 7.52 13.02 -17.01
N CYS A 109 8.45 13.60 -17.77
CA CYS A 109 8.94 14.97 -17.64
C CYS A 109 8.23 15.96 -18.58
N ASN A 110 7.26 15.52 -19.38
CA ASN A 110 6.51 16.42 -20.27
C ASN A 110 5.06 16.54 -19.79
N GLU A 111 4.64 17.78 -19.55
CA GLU A 111 3.27 18.18 -19.26
C GLU A 111 2.33 17.70 -20.38
N GLY A 112 1.67 16.55 -20.17
CA GLY A 112 0.69 16.01 -21.11
C GLY A 112 0.01 14.76 -20.54
N GLU A 113 -1.23 14.51 -20.98
CA GLU A 113 -2.07 13.39 -20.53
C GLU A 113 -1.44 12.00 -20.79
N LYS A 114 -0.50 11.89 -21.73
CA LYS A 114 0.15 10.62 -22.14
C LYS A 114 1.01 9.93 -21.07
N GLY A 115 1.31 10.59 -19.95
CA GLY A 115 2.15 10.04 -18.87
C GLY A 115 1.42 9.65 -17.59
N ARG A 116 0.08 9.70 -17.56
CA ARG A 116 -0.71 9.49 -16.34
C ARG A 116 -1.22 8.06 -16.25
N VAL A 117 -1.12 7.48 -15.05
CA VAL A 117 -1.80 6.24 -14.69
C VAL A 117 -3.18 6.64 -14.13
N THR A 118 -4.26 6.21 -14.77
CA THR A 118 -5.63 6.62 -14.42
C THR A 118 -6.62 5.46 -14.49
N ILE A 119 -7.71 5.54 -13.73
CA ILE A 119 -8.93 4.74 -13.97
C ILE A 119 -9.91 5.50 -14.88
N PRO A 120 -10.88 4.83 -15.53
CA PRO A 120 -11.93 5.52 -16.26
C PRO A 120 -12.73 6.50 -15.38
N GLN A 121 -13.08 7.66 -15.93
CA GLN A 121 -13.87 8.66 -15.20
C GLN A 121 -15.24 8.12 -14.75
N SER A 122 -15.84 7.26 -15.59
CA SER A 122 -17.10 6.57 -15.28
C SER A 122 -17.01 5.72 -14.01
N SER A 123 -15.85 5.11 -13.73
CA SER A 123 -15.65 4.30 -12.53
C SER A 123 -15.73 5.14 -11.25
N VAL A 124 -15.21 6.37 -11.25
CA VAL A 124 -15.27 7.27 -10.09
C VAL A 124 -16.71 7.63 -9.76
N THR A 125 -17.52 7.88 -10.79
CA THR A 125 -18.93 8.25 -10.63
C THR A 125 -19.84 7.07 -10.32
N SER A 126 -19.42 5.83 -10.62
CA SER A 126 -20.27 4.66 -10.43
C SER A 126 -20.17 4.05 -9.04
N TYR A 127 -19.08 4.29 -8.29
CA TYR A 127 -18.86 3.66 -6.97
C TYR A 127 -20.00 3.91 -5.98
N PHE A 128 -20.59 5.11 -5.99
CA PHE A 128 -21.66 5.47 -5.09
C PHE A 128 -22.85 5.92 -5.92
N GLN A 129 -23.95 5.19 -5.81
CA GLN A 129 -25.20 5.53 -6.47
C GLN A 129 -26.22 5.94 -5.42
N GLU A 130 -26.79 7.12 -5.61
CA GLU A 130 -27.92 7.57 -4.79
C GLU A 130 -29.18 6.82 -5.21
N GLN A 131 -29.80 6.16 -4.25
CA GLN A 131 -31.07 5.48 -4.39
C GLN A 131 -32.22 6.48 -4.30
N HIS A 132 -33.39 6.11 -4.81
CA HIS A 132 -34.60 6.95 -4.74
C HIS A 132 -35.01 7.34 -3.30
N SER A 133 -34.55 6.58 -2.29
CA SER A 133 -34.75 6.87 -0.88
C SER A 133 -33.80 7.94 -0.31
N GLY A 134 -32.86 8.46 -1.10
CA GLY A 134 -31.76 9.32 -0.64
C GLY A 134 -30.62 8.56 0.06
N THR A 135 -30.68 7.22 0.08
CA THR A 135 -29.61 6.36 0.59
C THR A 135 -28.55 6.17 -0.48
N TRP A 136 -27.28 6.13 -0.11
CA TRP A 136 -26.18 5.83 -1.04
C TRP A 136 -25.80 4.36 -0.96
N GLU A 137 -25.72 3.69 -2.10
CA GLU A 137 -25.23 2.32 -2.20
C GLU A 137 -23.85 2.27 -2.87
N LEU A 138 -23.01 1.36 -2.36
CA LEU A 138 -21.70 1.08 -2.92
C LEU A 138 -21.84 0.08 -4.08
N ASN A 139 -21.53 0.51 -5.29
CA ASN A 139 -21.36 -0.37 -6.44
C ASN A 139 -19.88 -0.71 -6.62
N VAL A 140 -19.55 -1.99 -6.56
CA VAL A 140 -18.19 -2.47 -6.81
C VAL A 140 -18.03 -2.67 -8.33
N PRO A 141 -17.09 -1.98 -9.00
CA PRO A 141 -16.90 -2.14 -10.44
C PRO A 141 -16.50 -3.57 -10.82
N GLU A 142 -17.06 -4.09 -11.91
CA GLU A 142 -16.70 -5.39 -12.46
C GLU A 142 -15.30 -5.38 -13.14
N ASP A 143 -14.88 -4.23 -13.68
CA ASP A 143 -13.55 -4.08 -14.28
C ASP A 143 -12.45 -3.95 -13.22
N THR A 144 -11.81 -5.07 -12.92
CA THR A 144 -10.68 -5.15 -11.99
C THR A 144 -9.34 -4.80 -12.64
N GLN A 145 -9.24 -4.75 -13.98
CA GLN A 145 -7.96 -4.61 -14.67
C GLN A 145 -7.46 -3.15 -14.71
N SER A 146 -8.39 -2.20 -14.79
CA SER A 146 -8.04 -0.77 -14.72
C SER A 146 -7.59 -0.34 -13.31
N HIS A 147 -8.03 -1.06 -12.28
CA HIS A 147 -7.75 -0.72 -10.89
C HIS A 147 -6.42 -1.31 -10.43
N ARG A 148 -5.65 -0.51 -9.70
CA ARG A 148 -4.45 -0.99 -9.01
C ARG A 148 -4.83 -1.56 -7.65
N TRP A 149 -4.19 -2.66 -7.28
CA TRP A 149 -4.52 -3.42 -6.08
C TRP A 149 -4.38 -2.56 -4.83
N PRO A 150 -5.42 -2.41 -3.99
CA PRO A 150 -5.34 -1.61 -2.78
C PRO A 150 -4.50 -2.34 -1.72
N ILE A 151 -3.54 -1.63 -1.14
CA ILE A 151 -2.65 -2.14 -0.09
C ILE A 151 -2.77 -1.36 1.21
N GLY A 152 -3.55 -0.28 1.22
CA GLY A 152 -3.70 0.58 2.38
C GLY A 152 -4.55 1.81 2.09
N PHE A 153 -4.63 2.69 3.08
CA PHE A 153 -5.39 3.93 2.99
C PHE A 153 -4.73 5.04 3.81
N VAL A 154 -4.95 6.28 3.36
CA VAL A 154 -4.47 7.49 4.02
C VAL A 154 -5.37 7.82 5.20
N THR A 155 -4.79 7.91 6.39
CA THR A 155 -5.48 8.33 7.62
C THR A 155 -5.38 9.83 7.82
N THR A 156 -4.31 10.46 7.34
CA THR A 156 -4.09 11.90 7.46
C THR A 156 -3.39 12.39 6.22
N GLY A 157 -4.09 13.15 5.39
CA GLY A 157 -3.63 13.78 4.18
C GLY A 157 -2.80 15.02 4.43
N PHE A 158 -2.41 15.67 3.33
CA PHE A 158 -1.82 17.00 3.35
C PHE A 158 -2.22 17.77 2.09
N VAL A 159 -2.22 19.09 2.21
CA VAL A 159 -2.51 20.00 1.11
C VAL A 159 -1.27 20.82 0.75
N ARG A 160 -1.21 21.24 -0.53
CA ARG A 160 -0.18 22.13 -1.05
C ARG A 160 -0.18 23.44 -0.22
N GLY A 161 0.99 23.85 0.26
CA GLY A 161 1.15 25.04 1.13
C GLY A 161 1.10 24.75 2.63
N SER A 162 0.78 23.53 3.04
CA SER A 162 0.92 23.13 4.45
C SER A 162 2.40 22.96 4.83
N LYS A 163 2.73 23.19 6.10
CA LYS A 163 4.07 22.93 6.65
C LYS A 163 4.41 21.43 6.71
N LYS A 164 3.39 20.57 6.68
CA LYS A 164 3.50 19.10 6.74
C LYS A 164 3.34 18.52 5.34
N LEU A 165 4.45 18.29 4.64
CA LEU A 165 4.47 17.78 3.27
C LEU A 165 4.33 16.24 3.18
N THR A 166 3.83 15.61 4.24
CA THR A 166 3.81 14.16 4.41
C THR A 166 2.43 13.72 4.86
N ALA A 167 1.86 12.75 4.16
CA ALA A 167 0.63 12.07 4.61
C ALA A 167 0.96 10.86 5.47
N GLU A 168 0.04 10.50 6.36
CA GLU A 168 0.10 9.28 7.14
C GLU A 168 -0.89 8.26 6.59
N ALA A 169 -0.46 7.02 6.48
CA ALA A 169 -1.26 5.92 5.98
C ALA A 169 -1.07 4.66 6.84
N LEU A 170 -2.04 3.76 6.74
CA LEU A 170 -1.95 2.38 7.19
C LEU A 170 -1.91 1.48 5.96
N CYS A 171 -0.86 0.67 5.87
CA CYS A 171 -0.63 -0.21 4.74
C CYS A 171 -0.29 -1.63 5.22
N ASP A 172 -0.66 -2.62 4.41
CA ASP A 172 -0.34 -4.02 4.65
C ASP A 172 1.17 -4.25 4.59
N ALA A 173 1.74 -4.74 5.69
CA ALA A 173 3.17 -4.96 5.85
C ALA A 173 3.71 -6.06 4.93
N VAL A 174 2.92 -7.11 4.68
CA VAL A 174 3.31 -8.22 3.81
C VAL A 174 3.40 -7.73 2.37
N LEU A 175 2.39 -6.98 1.91
CA LEU A 175 2.37 -6.43 0.55
C LEU A 175 3.47 -5.38 0.36
N LEU A 176 3.73 -4.53 1.36
CA LEU A 176 4.87 -3.60 1.32
C LEU A 176 6.21 -4.32 1.20
N GLY A 177 6.41 -5.42 1.94
CA GLY A 177 7.62 -6.23 1.86
C GLY A 177 7.83 -6.82 0.47
N ARG A 178 6.78 -7.38 -0.13
CA ARG A 178 6.83 -7.93 -1.49
C ARG A 178 7.11 -6.85 -2.55
N LEU A 179 6.45 -5.71 -2.44
CA LEU A 179 6.69 -4.56 -3.34
C LEU A 179 8.14 -4.07 -3.26
N ARG A 180 8.70 -4.02 -2.06
CA ARG A 180 10.09 -3.62 -1.86
C ARG A 180 11.06 -4.61 -2.52
N GLU A 181 10.85 -5.91 -2.33
CA GLU A 181 11.66 -6.95 -2.96
C GLU A 181 11.64 -6.85 -4.49
N GLU A 182 10.45 -6.73 -5.08
CA GLU A 182 10.31 -6.54 -6.53
C GLU A 182 11.05 -5.29 -7.02
N GLN A 183 10.91 -4.17 -6.32
CA GLN A 183 11.57 -2.93 -6.70
C GLN A 183 13.10 -2.96 -6.54
N TRP A 184 13.64 -3.95 -5.81
CA TRP A 184 15.06 -4.18 -5.62
C TRP A 184 15.64 -5.28 -6.51
N ARG A 185 14.80 -6.16 -7.06
CA ARG A 185 15.19 -7.36 -7.83
C ARG A 185 16.22 -7.07 -8.91
N GLU A 186 16.06 -5.97 -9.65
CA GLU A 186 16.93 -5.56 -10.75
C GLU A 186 17.94 -4.47 -10.35
N LYS A 187 18.06 -4.14 -9.07
CA LYS A 187 18.96 -3.09 -8.57
C LYS A 187 20.15 -3.67 -7.82
N ASP A 188 21.32 -3.11 -8.10
CA ASP A 188 22.51 -3.27 -7.28
C ASP A 188 22.20 -2.92 -5.83
N VAL A 189 22.82 -3.64 -4.89
CA VAL A 189 22.63 -3.43 -3.44
C VAL A 189 22.83 -1.97 -3.04
N LYS A 190 23.82 -1.29 -3.64
CA LYS A 190 24.12 0.14 -3.40
C LYS A 190 23.00 1.10 -3.84
N ARG A 191 22.12 0.66 -4.73
CA ARG A 191 21.01 1.44 -5.30
C ARG A 191 19.65 1.09 -4.67
N ARG A 192 19.62 0.12 -3.75
CA ARG A 192 18.42 -0.25 -3.00
C ARG A 192 18.16 0.82 -1.94
N LYS A 193 16.97 1.43 -2.02
CA LYS A 193 16.51 2.48 -1.12
C LYS A 193 15.54 1.90 -0.09
N LYS A 194 15.47 2.51 1.11
CA LYS A 194 14.52 2.10 2.16
C LYS A 194 13.08 2.42 1.76
N GLU A 195 12.90 3.52 1.03
CA GLU A 195 11.60 3.99 0.56
C GLU A 195 11.03 3.06 -0.51
N ILE A 196 9.73 2.79 -0.39
CA ILE A 196 8.97 1.93 -1.28
C ILE A 196 8.15 2.82 -2.20
N TYR A 197 8.22 2.62 -3.51
CA TYR A 197 7.31 3.31 -4.42
C TYR A 197 5.91 2.72 -4.28
N VAL A 198 4.91 3.59 -4.11
CA VAL A 198 3.49 3.23 -4.06
C VAL A 198 2.66 4.21 -4.90
N LEU A 199 1.44 3.83 -5.27
CA LEU A 199 0.48 4.73 -5.90
C LEU A 199 -0.53 5.23 -4.86
N VAL A 200 -0.94 6.48 -4.98
CA VAL A 200 -2.02 7.06 -4.18
C VAL A 200 -3.08 7.64 -5.10
N ARG A 201 -4.35 7.30 -4.84
CA ARG A 201 -5.50 7.84 -5.56
C ARG A 201 -6.49 8.46 -4.58
N ASN A 202 -6.78 9.75 -4.74
CA ASN A 202 -7.87 10.39 -3.99
C ASN A 202 -9.21 9.85 -4.48
N LEU A 203 -10.18 9.68 -3.58
CA LEU A 203 -11.44 8.99 -3.88
C LEU A 203 -12.19 9.60 -5.08
N ARG A 204 -12.20 10.93 -5.17
CA ARG A 204 -12.86 11.71 -6.24
C ARG A 204 -11.96 11.95 -7.47
N SER A 205 -10.77 11.36 -7.52
CA SER A 205 -9.85 11.47 -8.64
C SER A 205 -9.73 10.14 -9.39
N CYS A 206 -9.64 10.25 -10.71
CA CYS A 206 -9.28 9.14 -11.57
C CYS A 206 -7.76 8.91 -11.65
N ALA A 207 -6.93 9.85 -11.18
CA ALA A 207 -5.49 9.80 -11.37
C ALA A 207 -4.76 9.16 -10.19
N TYR A 208 -3.87 8.22 -10.49
CA TYR A 208 -2.87 7.72 -9.56
C TYR A 208 -1.66 8.64 -9.55
N ARG A 209 -1.18 8.94 -8.34
CA ARG A 209 0.05 9.71 -8.10
C ARG A 209 1.11 8.82 -7.50
N LEU A 210 2.35 8.98 -7.95
CA LEU A 210 3.47 8.26 -7.38
C LEU A 210 3.86 8.87 -6.03
N ALA A 211 4.07 8.01 -5.02
CA ALA A 211 4.54 8.39 -3.70
C ALA A 211 5.70 7.49 -3.24
N LEU A 212 6.51 8.03 -2.33
CA LEU A 212 7.52 7.30 -1.57
C LEU A 212 6.97 7.00 -0.18
N ALA A 213 6.81 5.71 0.12
CA ALA A 213 6.39 5.19 1.40
C ALA A 213 7.60 4.86 2.28
N THR A 214 7.59 5.36 3.51
CA THR A 214 8.55 4.99 4.57
C THR A 214 7.81 4.39 5.74
N ILE A 215 8.21 3.19 6.18
CA ILE A 215 7.59 2.53 7.33
C ILE A 215 8.12 3.20 8.60
N VAL A 216 7.22 3.69 9.46
CA VAL A 216 7.58 4.46 10.66
C VAL A 216 8.46 3.66 11.61
N LEU A 217 8.19 2.35 11.74
CA LEU A 217 8.95 1.46 12.61
C LEU A 217 10.43 1.32 12.20
N GLU A 218 10.78 1.57 10.94
CA GLU A 218 12.19 1.57 10.47
C GLU A 218 12.94 2.85 10.81
N GLN A 219 12.25 3.95 11.09
CA GLN A 219 12.88 5.22 11.46
C GLN A 219 13.31 5.23 12.93
N GLN A 220 12.62 4.49 13.79
CA GLN A 220 12.87 4.46 15.23
C GLN A 220 14.18 3.72 15.60
N GLU A 221 14.70 2.87 14.71
CA GLU A 221 15.98 2.17 14.89
C GLU A 221 17.20 3.05 14.62
N GLY A 222 17.02 4.21 13.96
CA GLY A 222 18.12 5.13 13.62
C GLY A 222 18.37 6.24 14.64
N SER A 223 17.51 6.44 15.64
CA SER A 223 17.60 7.55 16.58
C SER A 223 18.40 7.26 17.85
N ILE A 224 19.15 6.15 17.89
CA ILE A 224 19.99 5.78 19.05
C ILE A 224 21.44 6.27 18.90
N ASP A 225 21.87 6.66 17.69
CA ASP A 225 23.26 7.09 17.44
C ASP A 225 23.46 8.63 17.33
N ASP A 226 22.41 9.45 17.42
CA ASP A 226 22.53 10.92 17.44
C ASP A 226 22.50 11.51 18.86
N VAL A 227 23.07 10.78 19.82
CA VAL A 227 23.58 11.36 21.07
C VAL A 227 25.09 11.24 21.04
N HIS A 228 25.75 12.09 20.24
CA HIS A 228 27.03 12.72 20.57
C HIS A 228 27.47 13.69 19.45
N CYS A 229 27.69 14.95 19.85
CA CYS A 229 28.56 15.95 19.24
C CYS A 229 28.07 16.69 17.98
N LEU A 230 27.45 17.87 18.18
CA LEU A 230 28.13 19.19 18.16
C LEU A 230 27.24 20.28 18.76
#